data_AF-A0A1A9GD37-F1
#
_entry.id   AF-A0A1A9GD37-F1
#
_cell.length_a   1.000
_cell.length_b   1.000
_cell.length_c   1.000
_cell.angle_alpha   90.00
_cell.angle_beta   90.00
_cell.angle_gamma   90.00
#
_symmetry.space_group_name_H-M   'P 1'
#
loop_
_entity.id
_entity.type
_entity.pdbx_description
1 polymer ?
#
loop_
_entity_poly.entity_id
_entity_poly.type
_entity_poly.pdbx_seq_one_letter_code
_entity_poly.pdbx_strand_id
1 'polypeptide(L)'
;MRYRFYSRWGLDGEEIAKLIVFCGVTVGLGLITLAGLCLILLPGTAGRIAGLGTAASLALGLACLALGATYLALAAFVRGELKVKSWRFALPTVHLAGMQIVIGTLNFACVGACLHQLLGGKTGYMETTAAYVVGNLTALVSHVPGGLGVLEATIAFLLGGAAPIGALIAFRAVYFFIPLPLGLVSLLASEALLGSNGDAGLRDSPN
;
A
#
# COMPACT_ATOMS: atom_id res chain seq x y z
N MET A 1 -16.70 -1.48 -4.47
CA MET A 1 -16.31 -2.89 -4.67
C MET A 1 -16.27 -3.68 -3.36
N ARG A 2 -15.37 -3.39 -2.41
CA ARG A 2 -15.24 -4.16 -1.14
C ARG A 2 -16.54 -4.29 -0.34
N TYR A 3 -17.32 -3.21 -0.22
CA TYR A 3 -18.59 -3.23 0.50
C TYR A 3 -19.59 -4.27 -0.03
N ARG A 4 -19.69 -4.41 -1.36
CA ARG A 4 -20.63 -5.35 -2.02
C ARG A 4 -20.25 -6.81 -1.83
N PHE A 5 -18.96 -7.12 -1.77
CA PHE A 5 -18.47 -8.48 -1.54
C PHE A 5 -18.57 -8.88 -0.07
N TYR A 6 -18.15 -8.00 0.83
CA TYR A 6 -18.19 -8.30 2.26
C TYR A 6 -19.61 -8.28 2.83
N SER A 7 -20.50 -7.39 2.34
CA SER A 7 -21.91 -7.44 2.73
C SER A 7 -22.59 -8.73 2.25
N ARG A 8 -22.18 -9.27 1.10
CA ARG A 8 -22.62 -10.58 0.60
C ARG A 8 -22.09 -11.76 1.43
N TRP A 9 -21.01 -11.58 2.18
CA TRP A 9 -20.48 -12.55 3.13
C TRP A 9 -21.03 -12.37 4.55
N GLY A 10 -22.04 -11.51 4.73
CA GLY A 10 -22.72 -11.30 6.01
C GLY A 10 -22.02 -10.36 6.98
N LEU A 11 -20.98 -9.63 6.54
CA LEU A 11 -20.31 -8.62 7.35
C LEU A 11 -21.14 -7.33 7.40
N ASP A 12 -21.24 -6.77 8.59
CA ASP A 12 -21.95 -5.53 8.82
C ASP A 12 -21.15 -4.33 8.29
N GLY A 13 -21.83 -3.23 7.96
CA GLY A 13 -21.19 -2.07 7.32
C GLY A 13 -20.03 -1.48 8.14
N GLU A 14 -20.14 -1.55 9.47
CA GLU A 14 -19.09 -1.14 10.42
C GLU A 14 -17.85 -2.03 10.33
N GLU A 15 -18.01 -3.35 10.18
CA GLU A 15 -16.90 -4.30 10.09
C GLU A 15 -16.09 -4.10 8.80
N ILE A 16 -16.80 -3.83 7.70
CA ILE A 16 -16.18 -3.50 6.41
C ILE A 16 -15.35 -2.23 6.52
N ALA A 17 -15.89 -1.20 7.18
CA ALA A 17 -15.17 0.05 7.39
C ALA A 17 -13.91 -0.16 8.24
N LYS A 18 -14.00 -0.93 9.33
CA LYS A 18 -12.84 -1.30 10.16
C LYS A 18 -11.77 -2.03 9.35
N LEU A 19 -12.17 -2.96 8.49
CA LEU A 19 -11.24 -3.73 7.64
C LEU A 19 -10.55 -2.85 6.59
N ILE A 20 -11.27 -1.88 6.01
CA ILE A 20 -10.68 -0.90 5.09
C ILE A 20 -9.65 -0.03 5.81
N VAL A 21 -9.99 0.47 7.00
CA VAL A 21 -9.05 1.26 7.83
C VAL A 21 -7.83 0.43 8.20
N PHE A 22 -8.02 -0.82 8.65
CA PHE A 22 -6.94 -1.74 8.98
C PHE A 22 -5.99 -1.98 7.80
N CYS A 23 -6.54 -2.21 6.61
CA CYS A 23 -5.76 -2.37 5.39
C CYS A 23 -5.02 -1.07 5.02
N GLY A 24 -5.69 0.09 5.12
CA GLY A 24 -5.07 1.39 4.88
C GLY A 24 -3.91 1.70 5.84
N VAL A 25 -4.08 1.38 7.12
CA VAL A 25 -3.03 1.50 8.15
C VAL A 25 -1.85 0.61 7.83
N THR A 26 -2.09 -0.64 7.39
CA THR A 26 -1.02 -1.56 6.97
C THR A 26 -0.18 -0.98 5.83
N VAL A 27 -0.85 -0.40 4.82
CA VAL A 27 -0.19 0.25 3.68
C VAL A 27 0.59 1.48 4.14
N GLY A 28 -0.02 2.35 4.95
CA GLY A 28 0.65 3.54 5.48
C GLY A 28 1.89 3.19 6.30
N LEU A 29 1.77 2.23 7.22
CA LEU A 29 2.89 1.76 8.05
C LEU A 29 3.99 1.14 7.21
N GLY A 30 3.65 0.31 6.23
CA GLY A 30 4.62 -0.29 5.31
C GLY A 30 5.42 0.77 4.55
N LEU A 31 4.73 1.79 4.01
CA LEU A 31 5.35 2.88 3.27
C LEU A 31 6.23 3.76 4.17
N ILE A 32 5.74 4.16 5.35
CA ILE A 32 6.49 4.99 6.31
C ILE A 32 7.73 4.25 6.82
N THR A 33 7.61 2.96 7.12
CA THR A 33 8.74 2.15 7.59
C THR A 33 9.79 2.01 6.50
N LEU A 34 9.38 1.76 5.25
CA LEU A 34 10.31 1.68 4.12
C LEU A 34 10.97 3.04 3.84
N ALA A 35 10.22 4.14 3.93
CA ALA A 35 10.75 5.51 3.83
C ALA A 35 11.83 5.77 4.88
N GLY A 36 11.54 5.41 6.14
CA GLY A 36 12.48 5.54 7.25
C GLY A 36 13.76 4.73 7.04
N LEU A 37 13.63 3.49 6.58
CA LEU A 37 14.78 2.63 6.23
C LEU A 37 15.63 3.24 5.12
N CYS A 38 15.03 3.73 4.03
CA CYS A 38 15.75 4.38 2.94
C CYS A 38 16.52 5.62 3.41
N LEU A 39 15.88 6.45 4.25
CA LEU A 39 16.47 7.68 4.79
C LEU A 39 17.64 7.41 5.76
N ILE A 40 17.59 6.31 6.50
CA ILE A 40 18.66 5.93 7.44
C ILE A 40 19.83 5.23 6.73
N LEU A 41 19.53 4.36 5.77
CA LEU A 41 20.56 3.58 5.08
C LEU A 41 21.33 4.40 4.05
N LEU A 42 20.67 5.35 3.37
CA LEU A 42 21.28 6.21 2.36
C LEU A 42 20.95 7.69 2.60
N PRO A 43 21.36 8.29 3.74
CA PRO A 43 20.94 9.64 4.11
C PRO A 43 21.45 10.72 3.14
N GLY A 44 22.58 10.49 2.46
CA GLY A 44 23.12 11.41 1.45
C GLY A 44 22.41 11.34 0.10
N THR A 45 21.90 10.17 -0.30
CA THR A 45 21.23 9.98 -1.60
C THR A 45 19.73 10.17 -1.45
N ALA A 46 19.10 9.49 -0.48
CA ALA A 46 17.69 9.70 -0.14
C ALA A 46 17.43 11.14 0.31
N GLY A 47 18.36 11.76 1.02
CA GLY A 47 18.28 13.18 1.38
C GLY A 47 18.30 14.10 0.17
N ARG A 48 19.23 13.90 -0.77
CA ARG A 48 19.25 14.67 -2.03
C ARG A 48 17.97 14.49 -2.83
N ILE A 49 17.47 13.26 -2.93
CA ILE A 49 16.19 12.92 -3.59
C ILE A 49 15.02 13.63 -2.90
N ALA A 50 15.02 13.70 -1.57
CA ALA A 50 13.99 14.39 -0.79
C ALA A 50 14.19 15.92 -0.70
N GLY A 51 15.28 16.47 -1.25
CA GLY A 51 15.66 17.88 -1.08
C GLY A 51 16.09 18.25 0.34
N LEU A 52 16.47 17.26 1.16
CA LEU A 52 16.84 17.41 2.57
C LEU A 52 18.36 17.25 2.77
N GLY A 53 18.90 18.00 3.73
CA GLY A 53 20.25 17.76 4.23
C GLY A 53 20.40 16.37 4.86
N THR A 54 21.61 15.85 4.94
CA THR A 54 21.89 14.51 5.50
C THR A 54 21.39 14.36 6.94
N ALA A 55 21.59 15.37 7.78
CA ALA A 55 21.10 15.38 9.16
C ALA A 55 19.56 15.40 9.24
N ALA A 56 18.90 16.21 8.41
CA ALA A 56 17.44 16.28 8.34
C ALA A 56 16.83 14.95 7.85
N SER A 57 17.50 14.28 6.91
CA SER A 57 17.10 12.98 6.39
C SER A 57 17.16 11.90 7.46
N LEU A 58 18.24 11.86 8.24
CA LEU A 58 18.36 10.94 9.38
C LEU A 58 17.31 11.21 10.45
N ALA A 59 17.07 12.48 10.80
CA ALA A 59 16.05 12.85 11.78
C ALA A 59 14.64 12.45 11.32
N LEU A 60 14.31 12.68 10.04
CA LEU A 60 13.03 12.27 9.46
C LEU A 60 12.90 10.75 9.39
N GLY A 61 13.98 10.04 9.03
CA GLY A 61 13.98 8.58 8.99
C GLY A 61 13.75 7.97 10.38
N LEU A 62 14.41 8.51 11.41
CA LEU A 62 14.18 8.14 12.80
C LEU A 62 12.75 8.46 13.25
N ALA A 63 12.20 9.61 12.87
CA ALA A 63 10.81 9.96 13.17
C ALA A 63 9.82 8.98 12.52
N CYS A 64 10.05 8.58 11.27
CA CYS A 64 9.23 7.58 10.58
C CYS A 64 9.26 6.21 11.28
N LEU A 65 10.45 5.74 11.70
CA LEU A 65 10.56 4.50 12.45
C LEU A 65 9.96 4.61 13.85
N ALA A 66 10.10 5.76 14.51
CA ALA A 66 9.48 6.03 15.80
C ALA A 66 7.95 6.00 15.72
N LEU A 67 7.35 6.48 14.62
CA LEU A 67 5.90 6.33 14.39
C LEU A 67 5.48 4.87 14.29
N GLY A 68 6.22 4.04 13.55
CA GLY A 68 5.97 2.60 13.48
C GLY A 68 6.13 1.91 14.84
N ALA A 69 7.17 2.28 15.60
CA ALA A 69 7.40 1.78 16.96
C ALA A 69 6.31 2.23 17.93
N THR A 70 5.80 3.47 17.80
CA THR A 70 4.70 4.00 18.61
C THR A 70 3.41 3.25 18.32
N TYR A 71 3.15 2.90 17.05
CA TYR A 71 2.02 2.04 16.69
C TYR A 71 2.12 0.65 17.33
N LEU A 72 3.31 0.04 17.29
CA LEU A 72 3.54 -1.26 17.91
C LEU A 72 3.41 -1.20 19.44
N ALA A 73 3.93 -0.13 20.06
CA ALA A 73 3.77 0.14 21.48
C ALA A 73 2.30 0.33 21.85
N LEU A 74 1.54 1.11 21.05
CA LEU A 74 0.11 1.30 21.26
C LEU A 74 -0.64 -0.03 21.16
N ALA A 75 -0.33 -0.87 20.17
CA ALA A 75 -0.88 -2.22 20.05
C ALA A 75 -0.49 -3.15 21.22
N ALA A 76 0.64 -2.90 21.88
CA ALA A 76 1.12 -3.68 23.03
C ALA A 76 0.51 -3.25 24.36
N PHE A 77 0.37 -1.94 24.58
CA PHE A 77 -0.13 -1.36 25.82
C PHE A 77 -1.65 -1.25 25.84
N VAL A 78 -2.28 -0.99 24.69
CA VAL A 78 -3.74 -0.89 24.57
C VAL A 78 -4.28 -2.27 24.18
N ARG A 79 -4.42 -3.12 25.20
CA ARG A 79 -5.09 -4.42 25.07
C ARG A 79 -6.60 -4.23 25.21
N GLY A 80 -7.35 -4.30 24.12
CA GLY A 80 -8.82 -4.33 24.16
C GLY A 80 -9.52 -3.58 23.02
N GLU A 81 -10.81 -3.32 23.21
CA GLU A 81 -11.63 -2.49 22.33
C GLU A 81 -11.43 -1.00 22.69
N LEU A 82 -10.82 -0.23 21.79
CA LEU A 82 -10.90 1.22 21.86
C LEU A 82 -12.31 1.64 21.44
N LYS A 83 -13.09 2.11 22.41
CA LYS A 83 -14.36 2.80 22.15
C LYS A 83 -14.07 4.23 21.70
N VAL A 84 -14.16 4.49 20.40
CA VAL A 84 -14.15 5.85 19.85
C VAL A 84 -15.62 6.24 19.60
N LYS A 85 -16.22 6.97 20.55
CA LYS A 85 -17.65 7.30 20.58
C LYS A 85 -18.54 6.04 20.51
N SER A 86 -19.19 5.77 19.38
CA SER A 86 -20.04 4.57 19.16
C SER A 86 -19.28 3.39 18.54
N TRP A 87 -18.05 3.60 18.07
CA TRP A 87 -17.31 2.57 17.34
C TRP A 87 -16.41 1.79 18.30
N ARG A 88 -16.54 0.46 18.28
CA ARG A 88 -15.65 -0.46 19.03
C ARG A 88 -14.52 -0.90 18.10
N PHE A 89 -13.37 -0.26 18.19
CA PHE A 89 -12.19 -0.64 17.41
C PHE A 89 -11.34 -1.61 18.24
N ALA A 90 -11.41 -2.90 17.91
CA ALA A 90 -10.47 -3.87 18.50
C ALA A 90 -9.07 -3.57 17.94
N LEU A 91 -8.13 -3.21 18.81
CA LEU A 91 -6.76 -3.04 18.36
C LEU A 91 -6.19 -4.40 17.96
N PRO A 92 -5.43 -4.48 16.85
CA PRO A 92 -4.79 -5.71 16.46
C PRO A 92 -3.82 -6.15 17.55
N THR A 93 -3.70 -7.47 17.75
CA THR A 93 -2.70 -8.02 18.66
C THR A 93 -1.29 -7.58 18.24
N VAL A 94 -0.36 -7.48 19.19
CA VAL A 94 1.04 -7.07 18.91
C VAL A 94 1.65 -7.90 17.78
N HIS A 95 1.36 -9.20 17.76
CA HIS A 95 1.78 -10.09 16.68
C HIS A 95 1.24 -9.64 15.32
N LEU A 96 -0.06 -9.34 15.23
CA LEU A 96 -0.69 -8.88 14.00
C LEU A 96 -0.18 -7.49 13.59
N ALA A 97 0.02 -6.57 14.53
CA ALA A 97 0.61 -5.25 14.27
C ALA A 97 2.06 -5.36 13.74
N GLY A 98 2.86 -6.26 14.33
CA GLY A 98 4.21 -6.57 13.84
C GLY A 98 4.18 -7.16 12.43
N MET A 99 3.26 -8.11 12.17
CA MET A 99 3.05 -8.66 10.83
C MET A 99 2.60 -7.59 9.83
N GLN A 100 1.76 -6.63 10.21
CA GLN A 100 1.34 -5.53 9.33
C GLN A 100 2.53 -4.70 8.86
N ILE A 101 3.43 -4.34 9.78
CA ILE A 101 4.64 -3.59 9.44
C ILE A 101 5.51 -4.43 8.52
N VAL A 102 5.83 -5.68 8.90
CA VAL A 102 6.72 -6.55 8.12
C VAL A 102 6.14 -6.82 6.72
N ILE A 103 4.88 -7.25 6.62
CA ILE A 103 4.23 -7.57 5.35
C ILE A 103 4.06 -6.30 4.50
N GLY A 104 3.66 -5.18 5.11
CA GLY A 104 3.53 -3.91 4.42
C GLY A 104 4.86 -3.42 3.84
N THR A 105 5.93 -3.48 4.64
CA THR A 105 7.28 -3.11 4.21
C THR A 105 7.80 -4.05 3.14
N LEU A 106 7.65 -5.37 3.30
CA LEU A 106 8.06 -6.37 2.31
C LEU A 106 7.30 -6.19 0.99
N ASN A 107 6.00 -5.91 1.05
CA ASN A 107 5.21 -5.63 -0.14
C ASN A 107 5.83 -4.48 -0.94
N PHE A 108 6.06 -3.33 -0.31
CA PHE A 108 6.65 -2.17 -0.99
C PHE A 108 8.12 -2.39 -1.40
N ALA A 109 8.88 -3.16 -0.62
CA ALA A 109 10.24 -3.56 -1.00
C ALA A 109 10.23 -4.43 -2.27
N CYS A 110 9.31 -5.39 -2.38
CA CYS A 110 9.13 -6.20 -3.58
C CYS A 110 8.71 -5.34 -4.79
N VAL A 111 7.85 -4.33 -4.59
CA VAL A 111 7.49 -3.39 -5.67
C VAL A 111 8.70 -2.57 -6.12
N GLY A 112 9.49 -2.07 -5.17
CA GLY A 112 10.74 -1.38 -5.44
C GLY A 112 11.75 -2.26 -6.18
N ALA A 113 11.83 -3.55 -5.84
CA ALA A 113 12.70 -4.53 -6.49
C ALA A 113 12.26 -4.80 -7.94
N CYS A 114 10.96 -4.92 -8.17
CA CYS A 114 10.39 -5.05 -9.50
C CYS A 114 10.72 -3.82 -10.36
N LEU A 115 10.50 -2.61 -9.83
CA LEU A 115 10.86 -1.37 -10.52
C LEU A 115 12.36 -1.34 -10.85
N HIS A 116 13.23 -1.65 -9.88
CA HIS A 116 14.68 -1.71 -10.09
C HIS A 116 15.08 -2.67 -11.20
N GLN A 117 14.44 -3.85 -11.26
CA GLN A 117 14.68 -4.82 -12.33
C GLN A 117 14.26 -4.27 -13.69
N LEU A 118 13.13 -3.56 -13.77
CA LEU A 118 12.64 -2.94 -15.01
C LEU A 118 13.52 -1.75 -15.45
N LEU A 119 14.16 -1.06 -14.52
CA LEU A 119 15.15 -0.01 -14.82
C LEU A 119 16.48 -0.58 -15.35
N GLY A 120 16.66 -1.90 -15.32
CA GLY A 120 17.85 -2.57 -15.81
C GLY A 120 19.07 -2.43 -14.90
N GLY A 121 18.86 -2.21 -13.60
CA GLY A 121 19.94 -2.15 -12.59
C GLY A 121 20.92 -0.98 -12.76
N LYS A 122 20.52 0.09 -13.47
CA LYS A 122 21.35 1.29 -13.70
C LYS A 122 21.60 2.10 -12.42
N THR A 123 20.70 1.97 -11.44
CA THR A 123 20.72 2.66 -10.14
C THR A 123 20.76 1.64 -9.03
N GLY A 124 21.23 2.03 -7.85
CA GLY A 124 21.18 1.14 -6.69
C GLY A 124 19.72 0.76 -6.33
N TYR A 125 19.52 -0.43 -5.78
CA TYR A 125 18.20 -0.86 -5.29
C TYR A 125 17.59 0.14 -4.30
N MET A 126 18.39 0.60 -3.33
CA MET A 126 17.92 1.53 -2.30
C MET A 126 17.58 2.91 -2.87
N GLU A 127 18.31 3.36 -3.89
CA GLU A 127 18.06 4.63 -4.58
C GLU A 127 16.75 4.56 -5.37
N THR A 128 16.54 3.45 -6.08
CA THR A 128 15.28 3.19 -6.80
C THR A 128 14.10 3.10 -5.85
N THR A 129 14.28 2.43 -4.71
CA THR A 129 13.26 2.29 -3.68
C THR A 129 12.94 3.64 -3.03
N ALA A 130 13.96 4.46 -2.76
CA ALA A 130 13.76 5.82 -2.24
C ALA A 130 12.98 6.68 -3.24
N ALA A 131 13.34 6.66 -4.53
CA ALA A 131 12.61 7.38 -5.57
C ALA A 131 11.16 6.89 -5.71
N TYR A 132 10.93 5.58 -5.62
CA TYR A 132 9.59 4.99 -5.60
C TYR A 132 8.77 5.45 -4.39
N VAL A 133 9.34 5.42 -3.18
CA VAL A 133 8.66 5.88 -1.96
C VAL A 133 8.30 7.36 -2.06
N VAL A 134 9.23 8.21 -2.50
CA VAL A 134 8.97 9.64 -2.71
C VAL A 134 7.88 9.84 -3.76
N GLY A 135 7.94 9.12 -4.89
CA GLY A 135 6.90 9.17 -5.92
C GLY A 135 5.51 8.76 -5.40
N ASN A 136 5.42 7.75 -4.53
CA ASN A 136 4.16 7.36 -3.90
C ASN A 136 3.65 8.42 -2.93
N LEU A 137 4.52 9.05 -2.14
CA LEU A 137 4.15 10.13 -1.25
C LEU A 137 3.68 11.36 -2.03
N THR A 138 4.37 11.73 -3.11
CA THR A 138 3.94 12.83 -3.99
C THR A 138 2.59 12.53 -4.62
N ALA A 139 2.39 11.32 -5.15
CA ALA A 139 1.10 10.92 -5.71
C ALA A 139 -0.04 10.97 -4.68
N LEU A 140 0.23 10.56 -3.44
CA LEU A 140 -0.73 10.60 -2.33
C LEU A 140 -1.10 12.04 -1.97
N VAL A 141 -0.12 12.94 -1.84
CA VAL A 141 -0.33 14.37 -1.53
C VAL A 141 -1.07 15.08 -2.66
N SER A 142 -0.76 14.74 -3.92
CA SER A 142 -1.43 15.32 -5.08
C SER A 142 -2.87 14.82 -5.28
N HIS A 143 -3.34 13.84 -4.49
CA HIS A 143 -4.66 13.24 -4.62
C HIS A 143 -5.00 12.77 -6.05
N VAL A 144 -3.98 12.42 -6.84
CA VAL A 144 -4.18 12.00 -8.23
C VAL A 144 -4.69 10.55 -8.24
N PRO A 145 -5.83 10.27 -8.89
CA PRO A 145 -6.38 8.92 -8.95
C PRO A 145 -5.38 7.96 -9.62
N GLY A 146 -5.01 6.90 -8.90
CA GLY A 146 -4.01 5.93 -9.34
C GLY A 146 -2.57 6.44 -9.38
N GLY A 147 -2.32 7.69 -8.94
CA GLY A 147 -1.01 8.33 -8.99
C GLY A 147 -0.42 8.40 -10.40
N LEU A 148 -1.25 8.34 -11.43
CA LEU A 148 -0.84 8.26 -12.83
C LEU A 148 -0.15 9.57 -13.25
N GLY A 149 1.00 9.46 -13.89
CA GLY A 149 1.80 10.60 -14.34
C GLY A 149 2.63 11.23 -13.23
N VAL A 150 2.09 11.40 -12.02
CA VAL A 150 2.83 11.99 -10.88
C VAL A 150 3.96 11.07 -10.44
N LEU A 151 3.67 9.79 -10.20
CA LEU A 151 4.69 8.84 -9.77
C LEU A 151 5.82 8.72 -10.80
N GLU A 152 5.46 8.64 -12.08
CA GLU A 152 6.41 8.54 -13.19
C GLU A 152 7.24 9.81 -13.34
N ALA A 153 6.59 10.99 -13.29
CA ALA A 153 7.27 12.27 -13.38
C ALA A 153 8.25 12.44 -12.21
N THR A 154 7.84 12.09 -10.99
CA THR A 154 8.71 12.15 -9.81
C THR A 154 9.89 11.19 -9.94
N ILE A 155 9.69 9.94 -10.34
CA ILE A 155 10.81 8.98 -10.50
C ILE A 155 11.73 9.39 -11.65
N ALA A 156 11.19 9.82 -12.79
CA ALA A 156 11.98 10.31 -13.92
C ALA A 156 12.76 11.59 -13.56
N PHE A 157 12.18 12.48 -12.76
CA PHE A 157 12.86 13.67 -12.24
C PHE A 157 14.00 13.31 -11.28
N LEU A 158 13.78 12.34 -10.39
CA LEU A 158 14.74 11.96 -9.35
C LEU A 158 15.90 11.11 -9.89
N LEU A 159 15.63 10.19 -10.82
CA LEU A 159 16.63 9.27 -11.38
C LEU A 159 17.16 9.71 -12.76
N GLY A 160 16.56 10.74 -13.37
CA GLY A 160 16.96 11.27 -14.67
C GLY A 160 17.01 10.17 -15.75
N GLY A 161 18.13 10.11 -16.47
CA GLY A 161 18.35 9.12 -17.54
C GLY A 161 18.38 7.66 -17.09
N ALA A 162 18.46 7.39 -15.78
CA ALA A 162 18.36 6.03 -15.25
C ALA A 162 16.91 5.51 -15.20
N ALA A 163 15.91 6.39 -15.30
CA ALA A 163 14.49 6.04 -15.36
C ALA A 163 13.88 6.38 -16.73
N PRO A 164 14.17 5.60 -17.79
CA PRO A 164 13.54 5.83 -19.08
C PRO A 164 12.03 5.62 -18.97
N ILE A 165 11.25 6.49 -19.62
CA ILE A 165 9.79 6.45 -19.61
C ILE A 165 9.25 5.07 -20.00
N GLY A 166 9.91 4.38 -20.94
CA GLY A 166 9.54 3.02 -21.34
C GLY A 166 9.55 2.00 -20.20
N ALA A 167 10.52 2.08 -19.28
CA ALA A 167 10.58 1.20 -18.11
C ALA A 167 9.46 1.51 -17.10
N LEU A 168 9.12 2.80 -16.91
CA LEU A 168 8.03 3.23 -16.04
C LEU A 168 6.66 2.80 -16.60
N ILE A 169 6.48 2.86 -17.92
CA ILE A 169 5.29 2.35 -18.60
C ILE A 169 5.21 0.82 -18.48
N ALA A 170 6.32 0.10 -18.69
CA ALA A 170 6.36 -1.35 -18.49
C ALA A 170 6.00 -1.73 -17.04
N PHE A 171 6.44 -0.94 -16.06
CA PHE A 171 6.07 -1.13 -14.65
C PHE A 171 4.57 -1.01 -14.45
N ARG A 172 3.92 0.02 -15.04
CA ARG A 172 2.45 0.13 -15.02
C ARG A 172 1.76 -1.00 -15.75
N ALA A 173 2.32 -1.49 -16.86
CA ALA A 173 1.74 -2.60 -17.58
C ALA A 173 1.64 -3.84 -16.67
N VAL A 174 2.73 -4.14 -15.97
CA VAL A 174 2.80 -5.27 -15.05
C VAL A 174 1.91 -5.07 -13.82
N TYR A 175 1.90 -3.87 -13.23
CA TYR A 175 1.25 -3.62 -11.94
C TYR A 175 -0.21 -3.18 -12.03
N PHE A 176 -0.65 -2.63 -13.16
CA PHE A 176 -2.01 -2.13 -13.37
C PHE A 176 -2.72 -2.84 -14.52
N PHE A 177 -2.08 -3.03 -15.67
CA PHE A 177 -2.76 -3.61 -16.84
C PHE A 177 -2.89 -5.12 -16.79
N ILE A 178 -1.99 -5.87 -16.16
CA ILE A 178 -2.15 -7.33 -15.99
C ILE A 178 -3.22 -7.66 -14.93
N PRO A 179 -3.23 -7.02 -13.74
CA PRO A 179 -4.19 -7.37 -12.69
C PRO A 179 -5.62 -6.96 -13.00
N LEU A 180 -5.83 -5.93 -13.82
CA LEU A 180 -7.15 -5.41 -14.16
C LEU A 180 -8.03 -6.39 -14.95
N PRO A 181 -7.60 -6.98 -16.08
CA PRO A 181 -8.36 -8.01 -16.78
C PRO A 181 -8.49 -9.29 -15.96
N LEU A 182 -7.47 -9.69 -15.20
CA LEU A 182 -7.57 -10.83 -14.28
C LEU A 182 -8.65 -10.60 -13.20
N GLY A 183 -8.67 -9.40 -12.61
CA GLY A 183 -9.69 -8.99 -11.65
C GLY A 183 -11.07 -8.91 -12.27
N LEU A 184 -11.19 -8.42 -13.51
CA LEU A 184 -12.45 -8.36 -14.24
C LEU A 184 -12.98 -9.77 -14.56
N VAL A 185 -12.13 -10.67 -15.05
CA VAL A 185 -12.51 -12.07 -15.33
C VAL A 185 -12.92 -12.78 -14.05
N SER A 186 -12.18 -12.58 -12.95
CA SER A 186 -12.53 -13.16 -11.65
C SER A 186 -13.85 -12.61 -11.10
N LEU A 187 -14.10 -11.31 -11.27
CA LEU A 187 -15.35 -10.67 -10.91
C LEU A 187 -16.53 -11.20 -11.73
N LEU A 188 -16.37 -11.32 -13.06
CA LEU A 188 -17.38 -11.86 -13.95
C LEU A 188 -17.65 -13.34 -13.66
N ALA A 189 -16.62 -14.14 -13.40
CA ALA A 189 -16.75 -15.53 -13.01
C ALA A 189 -17.50 -15.65 -11.66
N SER A 190 -17.18 -14.81 -10.69
CA SER A 190 -17.88 -14.76 -9.41
C SER A 190 -19.36 -14.40 -9.60
N GLU A 191 -19.68 -13.41 -10.42
CA GLU A 191 -21.08 -13.06 -10.70
C GLU A 191 -21.82 -14.14 -11.48
N ALA A 192 -21.19 -14.79 -12.46
CA ALA A 192 -21.81 -15.87 -13.23
C ALA A 192 -22.10 -17.10 -12.37
N LEU A 193 -21.17 -17.49 -11.48
CA LEU A 193 -21.33 -18.63 -10.58
C LEU A 193 -22.37 -18.36 -9.47
N LEU A 194 -22.41 -17.15 -8.92
CA LEU A 194 -23.38 -16.78 -7.87
C LEU A 194 -24.75 -16.38 -8.43
N GLY A 195 -24.80 -15.82 -9.64
CA GLY A 195 -26.04 -15.53 -10.35
C GLY A 195 -26.81 -16.81 -10.71
N SER A 196 -26.10 -17.90 -11.04
CA SER A 196 -26.71 -19.21 -11.29
C SER A 196 -27.39 -19.83 -10.06
N ASN A 197 -26.98 -19.47 -8.83
CA ASN A 197 -27.61 -19.96 -7.59
C ASN A 197 -28.77 -19.07 -7.10
N GLY A 198 -28.91 -17.84 -7.63
CA GLY A 198 -30.02 -16.94 -7.30
C GLY A 198 -31.32 -17.29 -8.03
N ASP A 199 -31.22 -17.76 -9.28
CA ASP A 199 -32.39 -18.16 -10.08
C ASP A 199 -32.95 -19.55 -9.75
N ALA A 200 -32.17 -20.38 -9.04
CA ALA A 200 -32.63 -21.68 -8.57
C ALA A 200 -33.52 -21.60 -7.31
N GLY A 201 -33.41 -20.52 -6.51
CA GLY A 201 -34.18 -20.33 -5.28
C GLY A 201 -35.51 -19.59 -5.43
N LEU A 202 -35.76 -18.96 -6.58
CA LEU A 202 -36.99 -18.20 -6.86
C LEU A 202 -38.00 -18.94 -7.76
N ARG A 203 -37.65 -20.14 -8.25
CA ARG A 203 -38.52 -20.97 -9.09
C ARG A 203 -39.20 -22.12 -8.34
N ASP A 204 -38.92 -22.29 -7.05
CA ASP A 204 -39.41 -23.40 -6.22
C ASP A 204 -40.24 -22.93 -5.01
N SER A 205 -41.02 -21.86 -5.20
CA SER A 205 -42.18 -21.57 -4.35
C SER A 205 -43.43 -22.12 -5.03
N PRO A 206 -43.84 -23.37 -4.76
CA PRO A 206 -45.20 -23.80 -5.04
C PRO A 206 -46.16 -23.21 -4.00
N ASN A 207 -47.21 -22.58 -4.54
CA ASN A 207 -48.46 -22.07 -3.95
C ASN A 207 -48.43 -20.66 -3.35
#